data_AF-A0A0V0HEM3-F1
#
_entry.id   AF-A0A0V0HEM3-F1
#
_cell.length_a   1.000
_cell.length_b   1.000
_cell.length_c   1.000
_cell.angle_alpha   90.00
_cell.angle_beta   90.00
_cell.angle_gamma   90.00
#
_symmetry.space_group_name_H-M   'P 1'
#
loop_
_entity.id
_entity.type
_entity.pdbx_description
1 polymer ?
#
loop_
_entity_poly.entity_id
_entity_poly.type
_entity_poly.pdbx_seq_one_letter_code
_entity_poly.pdbx_strand_id
1 'polypeptide(L)'
;MKITNLQYADDTLVFCDVEEEQLKYLRVILILFEDISGLQINWRESYIYPINQVPNMEHLPIILGGEVGRLPTIYLGMAQGTKSKSKRYGT
;
A
#
# COMPACT_ATOMS: atom_id res chain seq x y z
N MET A 1 12.40 9.90 4.23
CA MET A 1 11.49 8.83 3.80
C MET A 1 11.37 7.79 4.90
N LYS A 2 10.19 7.65 5.52
CA LYS A 2 9.92 6.58 6.50
C LYS A 2 9.01 5.57 5.83
N ILE A 3 9.57 4.43 5.43
CA ILE A 3 8.80 3.30 4.91
C ILE A 3 8.66 2.28 6.02
N THR A 4 7.42 1.86 6.29
CA THR A 4 7.15 0.70 7.14
C THR A 4 6.56 -0.39 6.24
N ASN A 5 7.05 -1.61 6.33
CA ASN A 5 6.52 -2.73 5.56
C ASN A 5 6.01 -3.84 6.50
N LEU A 6 5.01 -4.57 6.04
CA LEU A 6 4.49 -5.78 6.66
C LEU A 6 4.47 -6.87 5.59
N GLN A 7 5.22 -7.94 5.80
CA GLN A 7 5.36 -9.04 4.84
C GLN A 7 4.75 -10.32 5.42
N TYR A 8 3.95 -11.03 4.63
CA TYR A 8 3.48 -12.37 4.94
C TYR A 8 3.42 -13.22 3.67
N ALA A 9 4.20 -14.30 3.63
CA ALA A 9 4.37 -15.13 2.44
C ALA A 9 4.69 -14.27 1.20
N ASP A 10 3.81 -14.30 0.20
CA ASP A 10 3.98 -13.59 -1.07
C ASP A 10 3.38 -12.17 -1.05
N ASP A 11 2.66 -11.82 0.02
CA ASP A 11 2.00 -10.52 0.15
C ASP A 11 2.89 -9.53 0.92
N THR A 12 3.20 -8.40 0.28
CA THR A 12 3.96 -7.30 0.89
C THR A 12 3.11 -6.03 0.94
N LEU A 13 2.81 -5.57 2.16
CA LEU A 13 2.13 -4.30 2.39
C LEU A 13 3.14 -3.21 2.73
N VAL A 14 3.14 -2.13 1.96
CA VAL A 14 4.04 -0.98 2.15
C VAL A 14 3.26 0.26 2.59
N PHE A 15 3.66 0.84 3.70
CA PHE A 15 3.15 2.12 4.20
C PHE A 15 4.19 3.21 3.93
N CYS A 16 3.79 4.22 3.16
CA CYS A 16 4.57 5.41 2.86
C CYS A 16 3.68 6.66 2.86
N ASP A 17 4.30 7.83 2.94
CA ASP A 17 3.55 9.09 2.84
C ASP A 17 3.10 9.32 1.40
N VAL A 18 2.09 10.18 1.23
CA VAL A 18 1.56 10.51 -0.09
C VAL A 18 2.42 11.57 -0.77
N GLU A 19 3.62 11.17 -1.14
CA GLU A 19 4.54 11.99 -1.91
C GLU A 19 4.88 11.24 -3.20
N GLU A 20 4.62 11.87 -4.36
CA GLU A 20 4.88 11.26 -5.67
C GLU A 20 6.33 10.76 -5.80
N GLU A 21 7.27 11.50 -5.21
CA GLU A 21 8.68 11.14 -5.19
C GLU A 21 8.91 9.81 -4.46
N GLN A 22 8.22 9.57 -3.33
CA GLN A 22 8.33 8.32 -2.59
C GLN A 22 7.80 7.13 -3.38
N LEU A 23 6.70 7.30 -4.14
CA LEU A 23 6.19 6.23 -5.01
C LEU A 23 7.14 5.92 -6.17
N LYS A 24 7.84 6.93 -6.72
CA LYS A 24 8.89 6.72 -7.73
C LYS A 24 10.05 5.91 -7.13
N TYR A 25 10.53 6.29 -5.95
CA TYR A 25 11.58 5.52 -5.27
C TYR A 25 11.12 4.10 -4.97
N LEU A 26 9.88 3.91 -4.49
CA LEU A 26 9.33 2.58 -4.23
C LEU A 26 9.28 1.72 -5.50
N ARG A 27 8.82 2.28 -6.63
CA ARG A 27 8.81 1.56 -7.91
C ARG A 27 10.20 1.13 -8.34
N VAL A 28 11.21 2.02 -8.22
CA VAL A 28 12.60 1.67 -8.54
C VAL A 28 13.10 0.55 -7.64
N ILE A 29 12.83 0.61 -6.33
CA ILE A 29 13.21 -0.44 -5.38
C ILE A 29 12.57 -1.79 -5.76
N LEU A 30 11.29 -1.77 -6.13
CA LEU A 30 10.54 -2.96 -6.53
C LEU A 30 11.10 -3.59 -7.82
N ILE A 31 11.42 -2.78 -8.84
CA ILE A 31 12.06 -3.26 -10.07
C ILE A 31 13.45 -3.87 -9.77
N LEU A 32 14.26 -3.19 -8.95
CA LEU A 32 15.57 -3.72 -8.54
C LEU A 32 15.42 -5.02 -7.73
N PHE A 33 14.36 -5.14 -6.93
CA PHE A 33 14.05 -6.36 -6.21
C PHE A 33 13.69 -7.51 -7.17
N GLU A 34 12.88 -7.28 -8.20
CA GLU A 34 12.60 -8.28 -9.25
C GLU A 34 13.92 -8.78 -9.88
N ASP A 35 14.78 -7.85 -10.31
CA ASP A 35 16.06 -8.17 -10.95
C ASP A 35 17.01 -8.97 -10.05
N ILE A 36 17.09 -8.63 -8.76
CA ILE A 36 18.03 -9.26 -7.82
C ILE A 36 17.48 -10.60 -7.29
N SER A 37 16.18 -10.69 -7.02
CA SER A 37 15.55 -11.89 -6.46
C SER A 37 15.19 -12.93 -7.52
N GLY A 38 15.05 -12.51 -8.78
CA GLY A 38 14.51 -13.33 -9.85
C GLY A 38 13.00 -13.57 -9.76
N LEU A 39 12.30 -12.87 -8.84
CA LEU A 39 10.85 -12.90 -8.72
C LEU A 39 10.21 -11.90 -9.67
N GLN A 40 8.93 -12.14 -10.00
CA GLN A 40 8.11 -11.17 -10.73
C GLN A 40 7.07 -10.57 -9.79
N ILE A 41 7.06 -9.25 -9.72
CA ILE A 41 6.03 -8.49 -9.03
C ILE A 41 4.78 -8.51 -9.89
N ASN A 42 3.68 -8.94 -9.28
CA ASN A 42 2.37 -8.86 -9.91
C ASN A 42 1.81 -7.44 -9.75
N TRP A 43 2.18 -6.56 -10.68
CA TRP A 43 1.70 -5.18 -10.73
C TRP A 43 0.17 -5.08 -10.85
N ARG A 44 -0.49 -6.10 -11.42
CA ARG A 44 -1.96 -6.14 -11.58
C ARG A 44 -2.69 -6.39 -10.25
N GLU A 45 -2.08 -7.12 -9.33
CA GLU A 45 -2.60 -7.34 -7.97
C GLU A 45 -1.97 -6.37 -6.95
N SER A 46 -1.20 -5.38 -7.42
CA SER A 46 -0.61 -4.36 -6.57
C SER A 46 -1.59 -3.18 -6.44
N TYR A 47 -2.12 -2.97 -5.23
CA TYR A 47 -3.10 -1.91 -4.97
C TYR A 47 -2.53 -0.80 -4.09
N ILE A 48 -2.85 0.44 -4.44
CA ILE A 48 -2.62 1.62 -3.59
C ILE A 48 -3.92 1.95 -2.85
N TYR A 49 -3.83 2.02 -1.52
CA TYR A 49 -4.95 2.38 -0.66
C TYR A 49 -4.70 3.74 -0.01
N PRO A 50 -5.57 4.75 -0.22
CA PRO A 50 -5.46 6.02 0.49
C PRO A 50 -5.87 5.83 1.95
N ILE A 51 -4.96 6.15 2.86
CA ILE A 51 -5.31 6.29 4.28
C ILE A 51 -5.65 7.77 4.50
N ASN A 52 -6.96 8.10 4.43
CA ASN A 52 -7.57 9.45 4.49
C ASN A 52 -7.82 10.15 3.14
N GLN A 53 -8.12 11.45 3.17
CA GLN A 53 -8.27 12.27 1.96
C GLN A 53 -6.90 12.60 1.41
N VAL A 54 -6.66 12.13 0.19
CA VAL A 54 -5.40 12.28 -0.52
C VAL A 54 -5.69 13.02 -1.83
N PRO A 55 -5.18 14.25 -2.02
CA PRO A 55 -5.35 14.96 -3.29
C PRO A 55 -4.62 14.20 -4.41
N ASN A 56 -5.16 14.27 -5.63
CA ASN A 56 -4.55 13.69 -6.84
C ASN A 56 -4.30 12.17 -6.80
N MET A 57 -5.11 11.43 -6.04
CA MET A 57 -4.93 9.98 -5.87
C MET A 57 -5.03 9.18 -7.19
N GLU A 58 -5.72 9.71 -8.20
CA GLU A 58 -5.82 9.09 -9.53
C GLU A 58 -4.48 8.98 -10.30
N HIS A 59 -3.50 9.81 -9.96
CA HIS A 59 -2.18 9.80 -10.60
C HIS A 59 -1.17 8.85 -9.93
N LEU A 60 -1.37 8.53 -8.65
CA LEU A 60 -0.44 7.72 -7.86
C LEU A 60 -0.27 6.27 -8.37
N PRO A 61 -1.33 5.56 -8.81
CA PRO A 61 -1.21 4.21 -9.35
C PRO A 61 -0.45 4.19 -10.67
N ILE A 62 -0.56 5.24 -11.48
CA ILE A 62 0.18 5.38 -12.74
C ILE A 62 1.69 5.44 -12.45
N ILE A 63 2.07 6.12 -11.36
CA ILE A 63 3.47 6.24 -10.93
C ILE A 63 4.00 4.88 -10.47
N LEU A 64 3.26 4.15 -9.63
CA LEU A 64 3.71 2.87 -9.08
C LEU A 64 3.57 1.72 -10.10
N GLY A 65 2.57 1.76 -10.98
CA GLY A 65 2.19 0.67 -11.89
C GLY A 65 1.06 -0.24 -11.38
N GLY A 66 0.34 0.18 -10.34
CA GLY A 66 -0.73 -0.61 -9.70
C GLY A 66 -2.14 -0.04 -9.93
N GLU A 67 -3.12 -0.56 -9.19
CA GLU A 67 -4.51 -0.08 -9.20
C GLU A 67 -4.89 0.68 -7.92
N VAL A 68 -5.96 1.48 -7.97
CA VAL A 68 -6.53 2.10 -6.75
C VAL A 68 -7.44 1.09 -6.06
N GLY A 69 -7.07 0.71 -4.84
CA GLY A 69 -7.95 -0.05 -3.96
C GLY A 69 -8.89 0.85 -3.14
N ARG A 70 -10.02 0.30 -2.68
CA ARG A 70 -10.93 0.97 -1.74
C ARG A 70 -10.89 0.29 -0.38
N LEU A 71 -10.92 1.09 0.68
CA LEU A 71 -11.08 0.59 2.05
C LEU A 71 -12.57 0.40 2.38
N PRO A 72 -12.93 -0.55 3.26
CA PRO A 72 -12.03 -1.48 3.95
C PRO A 72 -11.56 -2.62 3.03
N THR A 73 -10.28 -2.96 3.10
CA THR A 73 -9.71 -4.10 2.35
C THR A 73 -9.44 -5.27 3.27
N ILE A 74 -9.40 -6.49 2.75
CA ILE A 74 -9.10 -7.70 3.52
C ILE A 74 -7.64 -8.06 3.28
N TYR A 75 -6.82 -7.99 4.31
CA TYR A 75 -5.46 -8.51 4.31
C TYR A 75 -5.37 -9.64 5.33
N LEU A 76 -4.98 -10.84 4.89
CA LEU A 76 -4.90 -12.04 5.75
C LEU A 76 -6.20 -12.37 6.51
N GLY A 77 -7.35 -12.14 5.89
CA GLY A 77 -8.66 -12.35 6.52
C GLY A 77 -9.06 -11.27 7.53
N MET A 78 -8.27 -10.20 7.69
CA MET A 78 -8.57 -9.07 8.57
C MET A 78 -9.01 -7.84 7.76
N ALA A 79 -10.15 -7.25 8.13
CA ALA A 79 -10.62 -6.00 7.54
C ALA A 79 -9.77 -4.82 8.01
N GLN A 80 -8.98 -4.24 7.11
CA GLN A 80 -8.21 -3.03 7.34
C GLN A 80 -9.01 -1.79 6.91
N GLY A 81 -8.97 -0.73 7.72
CA GLY A 81 -9.68 0.54 7.43
C GLY A 81 -11.09 0.65 8.01
N THR A 82 -11.56 -0.33 8.80
CA THR A 82 -12.79 -0.17 9.58
C THR A 82 -12.57 0.83 10.72
N LYS A 83 -13.45 1.84 10.85
CA LYS A 83 -13.50 2.68 12.06
C LYS A 83 -13.80 1.76 13.26
N SER A 84 -12.82 1.56 14.13
CA SER A 84 -13.05 0.84 15.39
C SER A 84 -14.10 1.59 16.19
N LYS A 85 -15.22 0.92 16.51
CA LYS A 85 -16.13 1.40 17.56
C LYS A 85 -15.52 1.02 18.90
N SER A 86 -14.44 1.70 19.31
CA SER A 86 -14.07 1.66 20.72
C SER A 86 -15.14 2.45 21.48
N LYS A 87 -16.08 1.70 22.05
CA LYS A 87 -17.06 2.25 22.99
C LYS A 87 -16.24 2.77 24.17
N ARG A 88 -16.22 4.09 24.36
CA ARG A 88 -15.80 4.70 25.63
C ARG A 88 -16.69 4.07 26.70
N TYR A 89 -16.15 3.17 27.51
CA TYR A 89 -16.72 2.92 28.83
C TYR A 89 -16.41 4.19 29.63
N GLY A 90 -17.38 5.10 29.64
CA GLY A 90 -17.46 6.11 30.67
C GLY A 90 -17.99 5.45 31.93
N THR A 91 -17.19 5.49 32.99
CA THR A 91 -17.57 5.78 34.37
C THR A 91 -16.34 6.35 35.04
#